data_AF-A0A8T6RFS8-F1
#
_entry.id   AF-A0A8T6RFS8-F1
#
_cell.length_a   1.000
_cell.length_b   1.000
_cell.length_c   1.000
_cell.angle_alpha   90.00
_cell.angle_beta   90.00
_cell.angle_gamma   90.00
#
_symmetry.space_group_name_H-M   'P 1'
#
loop_
_entity.id
_entity.type
_entity.pdbx_description
1 polymer ?
#
loop_
_entity_poly.entity_id
_entity_poly.type
_entity_poly.pdbx_seq_one_letter_code
_entity_poly.pdbx_strand_id
1 'polypeptide(L)'
;MDTNIYIHNSSLYFHLLVSRGRFFFVSFNESIEIDGINVQKIGKALSSKTRWAILQLLSQQKMDVSRIAESLNQTEANISAQIKILEKAGLIISHYEPGEHGVRKICEPACKKLTISII
;
A
#
# COMPACT_ATOMS: atom_id res chain seq x y z
N MET A 1 11.13 -3.86 30.62
CA MET A 1 12.41 -3.45 30.02
C MET A 1 12.39 -4.03 28.62
N ASP A 2 12.03 -3.19 27.65
CA ASP A 2 11.78 -3.65 26.28
C ASP A 2 13.12 -3.64 25.53
N THR A 3 13.64 -4.84 25.28
CA THR A 3 14.88 -5.01 24.52
C THR A 3 14.58 -4.83 23.03
N ASN A 4 15.00 -3.70 22.47
CA ASN A 4 14.95 -3.47 21.03
C ASN A 4 16.06 -4.30 20.35
N ILE A 5 15.71 -5.18 19.42
CA ILE A 5 16.65 -5.90 18.55
C ILE A 5 16.46 -5.36 17.13
N TYR A 6 17.51 -4.76 16.57
CA TYR A 6 17.55 -4.25 15.20
C TYR A 6 18.28 -5.27 14.32
N ILE A 7 17.67 -5.69 13.21
CA ILE A 7 18.32 -6.52 12.20
C ILE A 7 18.71 -5.61 11.04
N HIS A 8 20.02 -5.40 10.83
CA HIS A 8 20.53 -4.63 9.70
C HIS A 8 20.57 -5.49 8.44
N ASN A 9 19.70 -5.17 7.48
CA ASN A 9 19.93 -5.49 6.08
C ASN A 9 19.58 -4.24 5.26
N SER A 10 20.37 -3.95 4.23
CA SER A 10 20.62 -2.64 3.60
C SER A 10 19.43 -1.94 2.91
N SER A 11 18.17 -2.25 3.25
CA SER A 11 17.02 -1.48 2.79
C SER A 11 15.75 -1.58 3.66
N LEU A 12 15.75 -2.23 4.84
CA LEU A 12 14.52 -2.36 5.66
C LEU A 12 14.78 -2.14 7.16
N TYR A 13 14.12 -1.15 7.75
CA TYR A 13 13.97 -1.02 9.19
C TYR A 13 12.76 -1.86 9.64
N PHE A 14 13.01 -2.93 10.41
CA PHE A 14 11.97 -3.70 11.08
C PHE A 14 11.91 -3.31 12.56
N HIS A 15 10.75 -2.86 13.05
CA HIS A 15 10.50 -2.76 14.49
C HIS A 15 9.56 -3.89 14.92
N LEU A 16 10.05 -4.80 15.78
CA LEU A 16 9.24 -5.85 16.38
C LEU A 16 8.59 -5.32 17.67
N LEU A 17 7.27 -5.16 17.68
CA LEU A 17 6.51 -4.82 18.89
C LEU A 17 5.84 -6.09 19.43
N VAL A 18 6.36 -6.63 20.53
CA VAL A 18 5.79 -7.82 21.19
C VAL A 18 4.74 -7.36 22.19
N SER A 19 3.47 -7.67 21.93
CA SER A 19 2.39 -7.53 22.92
C SER A 19 1.56 -8.79 22.94
N ARG A 20 1.48 -9.42 24.13
CA ARG A 20 0.64 -10.61 24.42
C ARG A 20 0.81 -11.78 23.43
N GLY A 21 2.05 -12.13 23.07
CA GLY A 21 2.37 -13.33 22.28
C GLY A 21 1.95 -13.27 20.81
N ARG A 22 1.58 -12.10 20.30
CA ARG A 22 1.15 -11.89 18.92
C ARG A 22 2.18 -11.04 18.18
N PHE A 23 2.72 -11.57 17.10
CA PHE A 23 3.69 -10.86 16.25
C PHE A 23 2.95 -9.85 15.37
N PHE A 24 3.28 -8.56 15.50
CA PHE A 24 2.86 -7.52 14.56
C PHE A 24 4.08 -7.09 13.75
N PHE A 25 4.02 -7.32 12.43
CA PHE A 25 4.98 -6.80 11.48
C PHE A 25 4.43 -5.47 10.96
N VAL A 26 5.13 -4.36 11.20
CA VAL A 26 4.82 -3.07 10.57
C VAL A 26 6.01 -2.71 9.69
N SER A 27 5.88 -2.99 8.39
CA SER A 27 6.84 -2.52 7.39
C SER A 27 6.38 -1.17 6.87
N PHE A 28 7.13 -0.10 7.14
CA PHE A 28 7.03 1.14 6.38
C PHE A 28 8.16 1.15 5.36
N ASN A 29 7.88 0.74 4.12
CA ASN A 29 8.86 0.92 3.05
C ASN A 29 8.93 2.41 2.69
N GLU A 30 10.10 3.03 2.86
CA GLU A 30 10.30 4.42 2.44
C GLU A 30 10.40 4.55 0.92
N SER A 31 10.95 3.52 0.26
CA SER A 31 11.12 3.46 -1.19
C SER A 31 10.96 2.05 -1.74
N ILE A 32 10.52 1.95 -3.00
CA ILE A 32 10.57 0.73 -3.81
C ILE A 32 11.62 0.94 -4.91
N GLU A 33 12.64 0.07 -4.96
CA GLU A 33 13.56 -0.06 -6.09
C GLU A 33 13.02 -1.11 -7.07
N ILE A 34 13.15 -0.82 -8.36
CA ILE A 34 12.49 -1.58 -9.42
C ILE A 34 13.54 -2.05 -10.44
N ASP A 35 13.62 -3.37 -10.67
CA ASP A 35 14.40 -3.95 -11.77
C ASP A 35 13.67 -3.87 -13.13
N GLY A 36 14.38 -4.06 -14.25
CA GLY A 36 13.81 -3.87 -15.59
C GLY A 36 12.56 -4.71 -15.91
N ILE A 37 12.37 -5.87 -15.28
CA ILE A 37 11.19 -6.73 -15.45
C ILE A 37 9.97 -6.11 -14.74
N ASN A 38 10.17 -5.48 -13.58
CA ASN A 38 9.11 -4.85 -12.82
C ASN A 38 8.72 -3.45 -13.35
N VAL A 39 9.60 -2.75 -14.09
CA VAL A 39 9.30 -1.41 -14.64
C VAL A 39 8.06 -1.42 -15.53
N GLN A 40 7.90 -2.40 -16.44
CA GLN A 40 6.73 -2.43 -17.34
C GLN A 40 5.42 -2.67 -16.58
N LYS A 41 5.47 -3.52 -15.55
CA LYS A 41 4.32 -3.85 -14.71
C LYS A 41 3.86 -2.61 -13.93
N ILE A 42 4.81 -1.89 -13.34
CA ILE A 42 4.54 -0.66 -12.60
C ILE A 42 4.10 0.45 -13.55
N GLY A 43 4.74 0.60 -14.71
CA GLY A 43 4.32 1.55 -15.75
C GLY A 43 2.88 1.33 -16.22
N LYS A 44 2.47 0.08 -16.46
CA LYS A 44 1.07 -0.27 -16.78
C LYS A 44 0.11 0.04 -15.63
N ALA A 45 0.53 -0.19 -14.38
CA ALA A 45 -0.27 0.15 -13.22
C ALA A 45 -0.42 1.67 -13.05
N LEU A 46 0.60 2.45 -13.39
CA LEU A 46 0.57 3.91 -13.32
C LEU A 46 -0.06 4.58 -14.55
N SER A 47 -0.29 3.89 -15.67
CA SER A 47 -0.81 4.56 -16.88
C SER A 47 -2.29 4.98 -16.82
N SER A 48 -3.02 4.64 -15.75
CA SER A 48 -4.43 5.02 -15.58
C SER A 48 -4.60 6.25 -14.71
N LYS A 49 -5.39 7.21 -15.19
CA LYS A 49 -5.80 8.40 -14.42
C LYS A 49 -6.52 8.03 -13.12
N THR A 50 -7.41 7.03 -13.15
CA THR A 50 -8.11 6.56 -11.95
C THR A 50 -7.13 6.00 -10.92
N ARG A 51 -6.15 5.20 -11.36
CA ARG A 51 -5.17 4.61 -10.44
C ARG A 51 -4.25 5.66 -9.83
N TRP A 52 -3.87 6.69 -10.60
CA TRP A 52 -3.19 7.86 -10.06
C TRP A 52 -4.02 8.60 -9.01
N ALA A 53 -5.30 8.85 -9.29
CA ALA A 53 -6.19 9.53 -8.35
C ALA A 53 -6.34 8.73 -7.04
N ILE A 54 -6.44 7.41 -7.12
CA ILE A 54 -6.44 6.52 -5.93
C ILE A 54 -5.14 6.68 -5.14
N LEU A 55 -3.97 6.64 -5.79
CA LEU A 55 -2.68 6.80 -5.10
C LEU A 55 -2.53 8.19 -4.45
N GLN A 56 -3.02 9.25 -5.10
CA GLN A 56 -3.01 10.61 -4.55
C GLN A 56 -3.91 10.74 -3.32
N LEU A 57 -5.09 10.13 -3.35
CA LEU A 57 -5.99 10.09 -2.21
C LEU A 57 -5.35 9.33 -1.04
N LEU A 58 -4.77 8.17 -1.32
CA LEU A 58 -4.13 7.32 -0.32
C LEU A 58 -2.82 7.88 0.23
N SER A 59 -2.14 8.77 -0.50
CA SER A 59 -0.92 9.43 0.00
C SER A 59 -1.20 10.45 1.11
N GLN A 60 -2.45 10.93 1.21
CA GLN A 60 -2.88 11.83 2.28
C GLN A 60 -3.33 11.05 3.52
N GLN A 61 -4.07 9.95 3.31
CA GLN A 61 -4.58 9.12 4.39
C GLN A 61 -4.99 7.74 3.88
N LYS A 62 -4.84 6.70 4.72
CA LYS A 62 -5.42 5.39 4.44
C LYS A 62 -6.95 5.48 4.42
N MET A 63 -7.60 4.77 3.49
CA MET A 63 -9.04 4.81 3.31
C MET A 63 -9.60 3.45 2.93
N ASP A 64 -10.87 3.21 3.26
CA ASP A 64 -11.59 2.07 2.73
C ASP A 64 -12.06 2.29 1.28
N VAL A 65 -12.42 1.19 0.62
CA VAL A 65 -12.87 1.17 -0.78
C VAL A 65 -14.08 2.08 -1.00
N SER A 66 -15.03 2.11 -0.07
CA SER A 66 -16.26 2.92 -0.16
C SER A 66 -15.94 4.42 -0.19
N ARG A 67 -15.10 4.90 0.73
CA ARG A 67 -14.67 6.32 0.77
C ARG A 67 -13.88 6.74 -0.46
N ILE A 68 -13.05 5.84 -1.01
CA ILE A 68 -12.33 6.11 -2.27
C ILE A 68 -13.32 6.23 -3.43
N ALA A 69 -14.33 5.35 -3.48
CA ALA A 69 -15.38 5.36 -4.50
C ALA A 69 -16.22 6.64 -4.45
N GLU A 70 -16.64 7.06 -3.26
CA GLU A 70 -17.31 8.34 -3.04
C GLU A 70 -16.45 9.53 -3.48
N SER A 71 -15.18 9.57 -3.04
CA SER A 71 -14.26 10.68 -3.33
C SER A 71 -13.98 10.85 -4.83
N LEU A 72 -13.99 9.75 -5.59
CA LEU A 72 -13.73 9.74 -7.03
C LEU A 72 -15.01 9.70 -7.89
N ASN A 73 -16.19 9.74 -7.26
CA ASN A 73 -17.48 9.57 -7.93
C ASN A 73 -17.52 8.33 -8.86
N GLN A 74 -17.07 7.19 -8.34
CA GLN A 74 -17.05 5.91 -9.04
C GLN A 74 -17.74 4.81 -8.23
N THR A 75 -18.04 3.68 -8.85
CA THR A 75 -18.61 2.54 -8.11
C THR A 75 -17.54 1.83 -7.27
N GLU A 76 -17.95 1.28 -6.12
CA GLU A 76 -17.06 0.47 -5.29
C GLU A 76 -16.47 -0.71 -6.08
N ALA A 77 -17.27 -1.36 -6.93
CA ALA A 77 -16.83 -2.46 -7.77
C ALA A 77 -15.67 -2.06 -8.70
N ASN A 78 -15.75 -0.87 -9.32
CA ASN A 78 -14.67 -0.36 -10.16
C ASN A 78 -13.44 -0.01 -9.32
N ILE A 79 -13.60 0.68 -8.20
CA ILE A 79 -12.46 1.02 -7.32
C ILE A 79 -11.76 -0.23 -6.80
N SER A 80 -12.51 -1.24 -6.36
CA SER A 80 -11.96 -2.52 -5.91
C SER A 80 -11.13 -3.20 -7.01
N ALA A 81 -11.58 -3.14 -8.27
CA ALA A 81 -10.83 -3.66 -9.41
C ALA A 81 -9.53 -2.88 -9.66
N GLN A 82 -9.56 -1.54 -9.57
CA GLN A 82 -8.36 -0.71 -9.74
C GLN A 82 -7.35 -0.91 -8.62
N ILE A 83 -7.81 -1.01 -7.37
CA ILE A 83 -6.98 -1.33 -6.20
C ILE A 83 -6.28 -2.67 -6.40
N LYS A 84 -6.99 -3.70 -6.87
CA LYS A 84 -6.40 -5.02 -7.15
C LYS A 84 -5.27 -4.96 -8.18
N ILE A 85 -5.34 -4.07 -9.16
CA ILE A 85 -4.26 -3.85 -10.14
C ILE A 85 -3.05 -3.21 -9.45
N LEU A 86 -3.26 -2.20 -8.61
CA LEU A 86 -2.20 -1.52 -7.86
C LEU A 86 -1.55 -2.45 -6.81
N GLU A 87 -2.33 -3.28 -6.13
CA GLU A 87 -1.84 -4.32 -5.21
C GLU A 87 -0.96 -5.33 -5.93
N LYS A 88 -1.41 -5.84 -7.10
CA LYS A 88 -0.61 -6.74 -7.91
C LYS A 88 0.71 -6.09 -8.34
N ALA A 89 0.72 -4.78 -8.55
CA ALA A 89 1.92 -4.01 -8.87
C ALA A 89 2.79 -3.65 -7.64
N GLY A 90 2.35 -3.99 -6.43
CA GLY A 90 3.06 -3.68 -5.19
C GLY A 90 3.00 -2.20 -4.80
N LEU A 91 2.06 -1.42 -5.35
CA LEU A 91 1.92 0.01 -5.08
C LEU A 91 0.94 0.33 -3.93
N ILE A 92 0.06 -0.62 -3.61
CA ILE A 92 -0.90 -0.54 -2.50
C ILE A 92 -0.80 -1.81 -1.67
N ILE A 93 -0.95 -1.66 -0.36
CA ILE A 93 -1.25 -2.76 0.56
C ILE A 93 -2.64 -2.56 1.16
N SER A 94 -3.24 -3.65 1.62
CA SER A 94 -4.56 -3.60 2.25
C SER A 94 -4.74 -4.67 3.31
N HIS A 95 -5.67 -4.40 4.22
CA HIS A 95 -6.13 -5.34 5.23
C HIS A 95 -7.63 -5.15 5.48
N TYR A 96 -8.25 -6.15 6.08
CA TYR A 96 -9.66 -6.08 6.45
C TYR A 96 -9.80 -5.64 7.92
N GLU A 97 -10.73 -4.73 8.16
CA GLU A 97 -11.14 -4.28 9.49
C GLU A 97 -12.66 -4.45 9.65
N PRO A 98 -13.19 -4.59 10.89
CA PRO A 98 -14.61 -4.41 11.13
C PRO A 98 -15.09 -3.03 10.67
N GLY A 99 -16.29 -2.97 10.08
CA GLY A 99 -16.98 -1.75 9.67
C GLY A 99 -18.46 -1.80 10.07
N GLU A 100 -19.17 -0.68 9.89
CA GLU A 100 -20.59 -0.55 10.32
C GLU A 100 -21.51 -1.61 9.69
N HIS A 101 -21.22 -2.03 8.45
CA HIS A 101 -21.98 -3.04 7.72
C HIS A 101 -21.14 -4.28 7.37
N GLY A 102 -20.32 -4.74 8.31
CA GLY A 102 -19.56 -6.00 8.18
C GLY A 102 -18.05 -5.78 8.21
N VAL A 103 -17.35 -6.16 7.14
CA VAL A 103 -15.90 -5.94 7.00
C VAL A 103 -15.62 -4.92 5.92
N ARG A 104 -14.66 -4.04 6.16
CA ARG A 104 -14.17 -3.06 5.20
C ARG A 104 -12.71 -3.34 4.86
N LYS A 105 -12.35 -3.15 3.59
CA LYS A 105 -10.97 -3.26 3.11
C LYS A 105 -10.30 -1.90 3.20
N ILE A 106 -9.38 -1.74 4.15
CA ILE A 106 -8.56 -0.54 4.28
C ILE A 106 -7.38 -0.63 3.33
N CYS A 107 -7.12 0.42 2.59
CA CYS A 107 -6.03 0.52 1.63
C CYS A 107 -5.09 1.66 2.01
N GLU A 108 -3.79 1.44 1.77
CA GLU A 108 -2.75 2.44 1.97
C GLU A 108 -1.61 2.25 0.95
N PRO A 109 -0.82 3.30 0.64
CA PRO A 109 0.30 3.19 -0.27
C PRO A 109 1.35 2.22 0.31
N ALA A 110 1.90 1.36 -0.54
CA ALA A 110 2.96 0.44 -0.12
C ALA A 110 4.29 1.16 0.17
N CYS A 111 4.47 2.36 -0.38
CA CYS A 111 5.64 3.20 -0.15
C CYS A 111 5.31 4.69 -0.27
N LYS A 112 6.16 5.53 0.32
CA LYS A 112 6.04 7.00 0.20
C LYS A 112 6.67 7.55 -1.08
N LYS A 113 7.73 6.90 -1.58
CA LYS A 113 8.47 7.36 -2.75
C LYS A 113 8.73 6.21 -3.72
N LEU A 114 8.47 6.46 -5.00
CA LEU A 114 8.82 5.56 -6.10
C LEU A 114 9.94 6.21 -6.91
N THR A 115 11.08 5.53 -7.04
CA THR A 115 12.23 6.02 -7.83
C THR A 115 12.53 5.00 -8.93
N ILE A 116 12.64 5.48 -10.17
CA ILE A 116 13.03 4.65 -11.32
C ILE A 116 14.39 5.14 -11.80
N SER A 117 15.42 4.32 -11.63
CA SER A 117 16.77 4.58 -12.14
C SER A 117 16.98 3.81 -13.43
N ILE A 118 17.54 4.46 -14.44
CA ILE A 118 17.79 3.89 -15.77
C ILE A 118 19.30 3.66 -15.99
N ILE A 119 20.15 4.10 -15.05
CA ILE A 119 21.61 4.15 -15.14
C ILE A 119 22.20 3.48 -13.89
#